data_AF-A0A8K0RT80-F1
#
_entry.id   AF-A0A8K0RT80-F1
#
_cell.length_a   1.000
_cell.length_b   1.000
_cell.length_c   1.000
_cell.angle_alpha   90.00
_cell.angle_beta   90.00
_cell.angle_gamma   90.00
#
_symmetry.space_group_name_H-M   'P 1'
#
loop_
_entity.id
_entity.type
_entity.pdbx_description
1 polymer ?
#
loop_
_entity_poly.entity_id
_entity_poly.type
_entity_poly.pdbx_seq_one_letter_code
_entity_poly.pdbx_strand_id
1 'polypeptide(L)'
;MRKYMSKRQRPCDFCRSRKTACRIELAPPCRLCHQHGRECTFVESAQPRKKQQTSQLNTEGIFKENEAAFLERPSVQSDRSLEDMDLEQNLPSPTTSTVFPDMTMQFLQDFDMDGSGFQFMFQTPNHKPPSTTSEATDGSWNRIYPLLDGHENLHLETLGLSGDMDPYLLQRYQTDEHGTFKFKQLAIRSVNDNPPVQFLISQQSLFTHSRREAGHLPIPTVDLRRELEKIISHGMGKRLIDLYMRFIAPHYPIFSADSLPDPATSAPGLLAAIYSISSPFAMYDDQLCIDMAYDSPDSKDLAELINTAVASDIHSPTLATVQALFLVVAKSSSNPLVSDASYRWTAMGMLASAAVNIGLHLDPSFWNIPLAQSRARRRLSFLIFALDKWLAAALGRPPHIHKSNWLVDGLAIQDDHSCGLDKMRWTDVMEFSALTSCLASTLERL
;
A
#
# COMPACT_ATOMS: atom_id res chain seq x y z
N MET A 1 36.23 -5.47 -3.08
CA MET A 1 36.69 -4.33 -3.92
C MET A 1 36.31 -4.56 -5.39
N ARG A 2 35.43 -3.72 -5.96
CA ARG A 2 35.18 -3.72 -7.42
C ARG A 2 36.37 -3.08 -8.12
N LYS A 3 37.01 -3.81 -9.03
CA LYS A 3 38.08 -3.30 -9.90
C LYS A 3 37.54 -2.11 -10.70
N TYR A 4 38.10 -0.92 -10.49
CA TYR A 4 37.81 0.25 -11.31
C TYR A 4 38.36 -0.02 -12.71
N MET A 5 37.47 -0.36 -13.64
CA MET A 5 37.79 -0.52 -15.05
C MET A 5 37.53 0.82 -15.73
N SER A 6 38.60 1.51 -16.13
CA SER A 6 38.53 2.63 -17.07
C SER A 6 37.73 2.17 -18.30
N LYS A 7 36.61 2.86 -18.59
CA LYS A 7 35.66 2.51 -19.67
C LYS A 7 36.31 2.81 -21.03
N ARG A 8 37.20 1.91 -21.47
CA ARG A 8 37.80 1.98 -22.82
C ARG A 8 36.74 1.83 -23.93
N GLN A 9 35.60 1.22 -23.63
CA GLN A 9 34.51 1.03 -24.57
C GLN A 9 33.16 1.41 -23.95
N ARG A 10 32.37 2.16 -24.72
CA ARG A 10 31.00 2.52 -24.38
C ARG A 10 30.13 1.25 -24.33
N PRO A 11 29.26 1.05 -23.32
CA PRO A 11 28.26 -0.02 -23.33
C PRO A 11 27.26 0.13 -24.49
N CYS A 12 26.79 -0.98 -25.07
CA CYS A 12 25.70 -0.96 -26.05
C CYS A 12 24.39 -0.41 -25.44
N ASP A 13 23.48 0.04 -26.30
CA ASP A 13 22.25 0.73 -25.89
C ASP A 13 21.39 -0.15 -24.97
N PHE A 14 21.31 -1.46 -25.26
CA PHE A 14 20.59 -2.44 -24.44
C PHE A 14 21.19 -2.67 -23.05
N CYS A 15 22.53 -2.78 -22.93
CA CYS A 15 23.17 -2.89 -21.61
C CYS A 15 23.10 -1.57 -20.84
N ARG A 16 23.15 -0.44 -21.56
CA ARG A 16 23.07 0.90 -20.99
C ARG A 16 21.69 1.18 -20.38
N SER A 17 20.59 0.86 -21.08
CA SER A 17 19.23 1.04 -20.56
C SER A 17 18.98 0.24 -19.29
N ARG A 18 19.57 -0.97 -19.20
CA ARG A 18 19.44 -1.84 -18.03
C ARG A 18 20.47 -1.58 -16.92
N LYS A 19 21.38 -0.62 -17.10
CA LYS A 19 22.51 -0.36 -16.18
C LYS A 19 23.34 -1.62 -15.86
N THR A 20 23.47 -2.53 -16.82
CA THR A 20 24.21 -3.80 -16.68
C THR A 20 25.57 -3.74 -17.37
N ALA A 21 26.47 -4.65 -16.99
CA ALA A 21 27.81 -4.71 -17.57
C ALA A 21 27.76 -5.25 -19.00
N CYS A 22 28.12 -4.42 -19.99
CA CYS A 22 28.31 -4.85 -21.37
C CYS A 22 29.68 -5.55 -21.51
N ARG A 23 29.67 -6.85 -21.83
CA ARG A 23 30.89 -7.66 -22.05
C ARG A 23 30.94 -8.12 -23.51
N ILE A 24 31.92 -7.63 -24.25
CA ILE A 24 32.17 -7.97 -25.65
C ILE A 24 33.52 -8.70 -25.68
N GLU A 25 33.54 -9.93 -26.20
CA GLU A 25 34.76 -10.77 -26.21
C GLU A 25 35.59 -10.56 -27.48
N LEU A 26 34.96 -10.45 -28.66
CA LEU A 26 35.63 -10.30 -29.96
C LEU A 26 34.97 -9.22 -30.85
N ALA A 27 33.67 -9.30 -31.07
CA ALA A 27 32.87 -8.34 -31.83
C ALA A 27 31.40 -8.36 -31.32
N PRO A 28 30.57 -7.35 -31.65
CA PRO A 28 29.12 -7.42 -31.37
C PRO A 28 28.52 -8.67 -32.01
N PRO A 29 27.56 -9.34 -31.35
CA PRO A 29 26.83 -8.92 -30.15
C PRO A 29 27.55 -9.16 -28.82
N CYS A 30 27.23 -8.36 -27.79
CA CYS A 30 27.69 -8.64 -26.42
C CYS A 30 26.99 -9.89 -25.84
N ARG A 31 27.57 -10.52 -24.82
CA ARG A 31 27.04 -11.77 -24.22
C ARG A 31 25.57 -11.65 -23.78
N LEU A 32 25.18 -10.48 -23.27
CA LEU A 32 23.82 -10.21 -22.82
C LEU A 32 22.85 -10.09 -24.01
N CYS A 33 23.23 -9.38 -25.08
CA CYS A 33 22.41 -9.28 -26.29
C CYS A 33 22.25 -10.63 -26.99
N HIS A 34 23.30 -11.46 -26.99
CA HIS A 34 23.23 -12.82 -27.53
C HIS A 34 22.25 -13.71 -26.75
N GLN A 35 22.33 -13.70 -25.41
CA GLN A 35 21.44 -14.50 -24.56
C GLN A 35 19.96 -14.08 -24.68
N HIS A 36 19.70 -12.80 -24.92
CA HIS A 36 18.34 -12.27 -25.06
C HIS A 36 17.83 -12.20 -26.51
N GLY A 37 18.60 -12.68 -27.49
CA GLY A 37 18.21 -12.64 -28.91
C GLY A 37 17.93 -11.22 -29.43
N ARG A 38 18.68 -10.22 -28.96
CA ARG A 38 18.51 -8.80 -29.31
C ARG A 38 19.70 -8.29 -30.10
N GLU A 39 19.46 -7.31 -30.98
CA GLU A 39 20.52 -6.65 -31.73
C GLU A 39 21.37 -5.72 -30.84
N CYS A 40 22.68 -5.71 -31.04
CA CYS A 40 23.63 -4.99 -30.19
C CYS A 40 24.04 -3.66 -30.84
N THR A 41 23.27 -2.59 -30.58
CA THR A 41 23.46 -1.26 -31.19
C THR A 41 24.23 -0.28 -30.29
N PHE A 42 24.84 0.74 -30.91
CA PHE A 42 25.54 1.85 -30.24
C PHE A 42 25.10 3.22 -30.77
N VAL A 43 23.89 3.30 -31.30
CA VAL A 43 23.40 4.40 -32.14
C VAL A 43 22.89 5.56 -31.29
N GLU A 44 22.33 5.29 -30.11
CA GLU A 44 21.78 6.36 -29.27
C GLU A 44 22.89 7.30 -28.78
N SER A 45 22.71 8.61 -28.72
CA SER A 45 23.74 9.50 -28.15
C SER A 45 23.66 9.53 -26.61
N ALA A 46 24.67 10.11 -25.95
CA ALA A 46 24.60 10.33 -24.51
C ALA A 46 23.59 11.44 -24.19
N GLN A 47 22.39 11.08 -23.71
CA GLN A 47 21.42 12.05 -23.15
C GLN A 47 22.13 12.95 -22.12
N PRO A 48 22.12 14.30 -22.27
CA PRO A 48 22.73 15.20 -21.31
C PRO A 48 22.00 15.08 -19.97
N ARG A 49 22.79 15.03 -18.89
CA ARG A 49 22.29 15.02 -17.52
C ARG A 49 21.56 16.36 -17.29
N LYS A 50 20.23 16.35 -17.13
CA LYS A 50 19.47 17.53 -16.71
C LYS A 50 20.03 18.01 -15.36
N LYS A 51 20.78 19.11 -15.38
CA LYS A 51 20.98 19.96 -14.20
C LYS A 51 19.58 20.45 -13.80
N GLN A 52 19.19 20.28 -12.54
CA GLN A 52 18.08 21.04 -11.97
C GLN A 52 18.43 22.52 -12.11
N GLN A 53 17.79 23.18 -13.07
CA GLN A 53 17.71 24.63 -13.14
C GLN A 53 16.37 25.00 -12.50
N THR A 54 16.45 25.50 -11.28
CA THR A 54 15.50 26.44 -10.73
C THR A 54 15.55 27.66 -11.64
N SER A 55 14.49 27.90 -12.42
CA SER A 55 14.26 29.22 -13.01
C SER A 55 12.78 29.33 -13.38
N GLN A 56 12.10 30.10 -12.54
CA GLN A 56 10.93 30.89 -12.87
C GLN A 56 11.08 31.50 -14.26
N LEU A 57 10.06 31.41 -15.12
CA LEU A 57 9.87 32.40 -16.17
C LEU A 57 8.39 32.74 -16.34
N ASN A 58 8.19 34.04 -16.37
CA ASN A 58 6.96 34.80 -16.51
C ASN A 58 6.08 34.37 -17.67
N THR A 59 4.77 34.54 -17.45
CA THR A 59 3.76 34.68 -18.50
C THR A 59 3.60 36.17 -18.79
N GLU A 60 3.71 36.59 -20.06
CA GLU A 60 3.25 37.91 -20.50
C GLU A 60 1.77 37.84 -20.91
N GLY A 61 0.98 38.80 -20.44
CA GLY A 61 -0.41 39.01 -20.82
C GLY A 61 -0.93 40.32 -20.25
N ILE A 62 -1.20 41.28 -21.13
CA ILE A 62 -1.59 42.68 -20.93
C ILE A 62 -3.03 42.81 -20.39
N PHE A 63 -3.28 43.69 -19.39
CA PHE A 63 -4.27 44.80 -19.38
C PHE A 63 -4.75 45.23 -17.96
N LYS A 64 -4.70 46.56 -17.74
CA LYS A 64 -5.61 47.48 -17.01
C LYS A 64 -5.62 47.61 -15.47
N GLU A 65 -5.29 48.85 -15.09
CA GLU A 65 -6.02 49.82 -14.24
C GLU A 65 -6.14 49.65 -12.71
N ASN A 66 -5.67 50.72 -12.05
CA ASN A 66 -6.27 51.49 -10.97
C ASN A 66 -5.99 51.18 -9.48
N GLU A 67 -5.52 52.25 -8.85
CA GLU A 67 -5.90 52.80 -7.54
C GLU A 67 -5.44 52.14 -6.23
N ALA A 68 -4.52 52.90 -5.60
CA ALA A 68 -4.70 53.56 -4.32
C ALA A 68 -4.48 52.80 -2.99
N ALA A 69 -3.76 53.54 -2.13
CA ALA A 69 -3.90 53.65 -0.69
C ALA A 69 -3.05 52.74 0.22
N PHE A 70 -2.11 53.42 0.87
CA PHE A 70 -2.04 53.62 2.34
C PHE A 70 -0.97 52.86 3.16
N LEU A 71 -0.17 53.72 3.83
CA LEU A 71 0.46 53.63 5.16
C LEU A 71 1.85 53.00 5.35
N GLU A 72 2.84 53.89 5.23
CA GLU A 72 3.76 54.36 6.28
C GLU A 72 3.99 53.57 7.60
N ARG A 73 5.30 53.37 7.84
CA ARG A 73 6.12 53.47 9.09
C ARG A 73 6.34 52.21 9.96
N PRO A 74 7.45 52.14 10.73
CA PRO A 74 8.81 52.65 10.48
C PRO A 74 9.95 51.68 10.85
N SER A 75 11.14 52.09 10.44
CA SER A 75 12.50 51.63 10.77
C SER A 75 12.86 51.54 12.26
N VAL A 76 13.70 50.56 12.61
CA VAL A 76 14.71 50.69 13.68
C VAL A 76 16.08 50.28 13.13
N GLN A 77 17.04 51.19 13.30
CA GLN A 77 18.42 51.14 12.83
C GLN A 77 19.32 50.29 13.74
N SER A 78 20.45 49.90 13.12
CA SER A 78 21.81 49.58 13.59
C SER A 78 22.13 49.82 15.08
N ASP A 79 23.02 49.06 15.71
CA ASP A 79 24.46 49.02 15.41
C ASP A 79 25.17 47.99 16.29
N ARG A 80 26.24 47.38 15.76
CA ARG A 80 27.62 47.36 16.34
C ARG A 80 28.48 46.24 15.74
N SER A 81 29.17 46.58 14.65
CA SER A 81 30.55 46.19 14.32
C SER A 81 31.52 47.14 15.06
N LEU A 82 32.82 46.94 15.32
CA LEU A 82 33.92 45.99 15.07
C LEU A 82 35.10 46.50 15.94
N GLU A 83 36.13 45.69 16.22
CA GLU A 83 37.58 46.02 16.40
C GLU A 83 38.27 44.77 17.00
N ASP A 84 39.01 43.97 16.24
CA ASP A 84 40.40 44.10 15.72
C ASP A 84 41.46 43.50 16.65
N MET A 85 42.16 42.46 16.17
CA MET A 85 43.57 42.20 16.46
C MET A 85 44.18 41.17 15.49
N ASP A 86 45.20 41.62 14.76
CA ASP A 86 46.04 40.98 13.76
C ASP A 86 46.80 39.71 14.22
N LEU A 87 47.11 38.81 13.29
CA LEU A 87 48.48 38.61 12.78
C LEU A 87 48.53 37.59 11.62
N GLU A 88 49.04 38.04 10.47
CA GLU A 88 49.53 37.18 9.39
C GLU A 88 50.71 36.30 9.86
N GLN A 89 50.79 35.07 9.34
CA GLN A 89 51.94 34.52 8.60
C GLN A 89 51.92 32.98 8.58
N ASN A 90 51.84 32.42 7.37
CA ASN A 90 52.54 31.22 6.85
C ASN A 90 51.65 30.41 5.90
N LEU A 91 51.79 30.67 4.59
CA LEU A 91 51.49 29.69 3.55
C LEU A 91 52.71 28.77 3.35
N PRO A 92 52.48 27.47 3.12
CA PRO A 92 53.26 26.74 2.11
C PRO A 92 52.38 26.16 1.01
N SER A 93 52.93 26.21 -0.21
CA SER A 93 52.41 25.74 -1.49
C SER A 93 52.25 24.20 -1.59
N PRO A 94 51.51 23.68 -2.60
CA PRO A 94 51.01 22.31 -2.60
C PRO A 94 52.02 21.35 -3.22
N THR A 95 52.52 20.41 -2.42
CA THR A 95 53.13 19.19 -2.96
C THR A 95 52.91 18.08 -1.96
N THR A 96 51.97 17.18 -2.24
CA THR A 96 52.01 15.72 -2.03
C THR A 96 50.60 15.15 -2.17
N SER A 97 50.52 14.05 -2.90
CA SER A 97 49.34 13.22 -3.09
C SER A 97 48.79 12.73 -1.75
N THR A 98 47.68 13.30 -1.28
CA THR A 98 46.92 12.76 -0.17
C THR A 98 46.05 11.61 -0.66
N VAL A 99 46.46 10.41 -0.26
CA VAL A 99 45.64 9.20 -0.26
C VAL A 99 44.37 9.51 0.53
N PHE A 100 43.20 9.22 -0.05
CA PHE A 100 41.92 9.29 0.67
C PHE A 100 42.02 8.42 1.93
N PRO A 101 41.71 8.94 3.13
CA PRO A 101 41.73 8.11 4.32
C PRO A 101 40.71 7.00 4.18
N ASP A 102 41.15 5.79 4.52
CA ASP A 102 40.34 4.59 4.59
C ASP A 102 39.13 4.91 5.49
N MET A 103 37.93 4.81 4.93
CA MET A 103 36.69 5.05 5.68
C MET A 103 36.42 3.77 6.49
N THR A 104 37.26 3.54 7.49
CA THR A 104 37.08 2.48 8.48
C THR A 104 35.74 2.73 9.15
N MET A 105 34.95 1.66 9.36
CA MET A 105 33.66 1.66 10.05
C MET A 105 33.79 1.98 11.56
N GLN A 106 34.66 2.91 11.93
CA GLN A 106 34.82 3.43 13.28
C GLN A 106 33.59 4.21 13.75
N PHE A 107 32.81 4.77 12.83
CA PHE A 107 31.53 5.42 13.20
C PHE A 107 30.53 4.44 13.86
N LEU A 108 30.62 3.13 13.58
CA LEU A 108 29.80 2.12 14.25
C LEU A 108 30.33 1.75 15.64
N GLN A 109 31.59 2.05 15.96
CA GLN A 109 32.16 1.79 17.28
C GLN A 109 31.77 2.87 18.30
N ASP A 110 31.39 4.07 17.85
CA ASP A 110 30.98 5.18 18.71
C ASP A 110 29.46 5.21 18.99
N PHE A 111 28.69 4.25 18.46
CA PHE A 111 27.30 4.05 18.91
C PHE A 111 27.34 3.30 20.23
N ASP A 112 27.12 4.02 21.32
CA ASP A 112 26.82 3.46 22.63
C ASP A 112 25.44 2.78 22.59
N MET A 113 25.39 1.57 22.03
CA MET A 113 24.21 0.71 21.99
C MET A 113 23.74 0.31 23.40
N ASP A 114 24.60 0.46 24.41
CA ASP A 114 24.32 0.15 25.81
C ASP A 114 23.78 1.37 26.58
N GLY A 115 23.68 2.54 25.93
CA GLY A 115 23.10 3.74 26.50
C GLY A 115 21.62 3.56 26.84
N SER A 116 21.15 4.24 27.90
CA SER A 116 19.76 4.17 28.38
C SER A 116 18.69 4.42 27.30
N GLY A 117 19.02 5.17 26.25
CA GLY A 117 18.15 5.43 25.10
C GLY A 117 17.92 4.24 24.17
N PHE A 118 18.76 3.21 24.20
CA PHE A 118 18.68 2.00 23.36
C PHE A 118 18.38 0.73 24.15
N GLN A 119 18.28 0.85 25.48
CA GLN A 119 17.97 -0.27 26.37
C GLN A 119 16.62 -0.93 26.04
N PHE A 120 15.69 -0.23 25.39
CA PHE A 120 14.44 -0.81 24.87
C PHE A 120 14.65 -1.86 23.77
N MET A 121 15.76 -1.82 23.01
CA MET A 121 16.07 -2.83 21.99
C MET A 121 16.52 -4.17 22.61
N PHE A 122 17.09 -4.09 23.82
CA PHE A 122 17.59 -5.25 24.59
C PHE A 122 16.61 -5.70 25.68
N GLN A 123 15.69 -4.85 26.10
CA GLN A 123 14.53 -5.26 26.87
C GLN A 123 13.60 -6.06 25.97
N THR A 124 13.56 -7.37 26.16
CA THR A 124 12.49 -8.20 25.63
C THR A 124 11.25 -7.95 26.49
N PRO A 125 10.22 -7.25 26.01
CA PRO A 125 9.03 -7.08 26.83
C PRO A 125 8.40 -8.47 26.96
N ASN A 126 8.12 -8.87 28.21
CA ASN A 126 7.57 -10.17 28.61
C ASN A 126 6.16 -10.35 28.04
N HIS A 127 6.06 -10.60 26.74
CA HIS A 127 4.82 -10.85 26.03
C HIS A 127 4.99 -12.16 25.26
N LYS A 128 4.00 -13.04 25.42
CA LYS A 128 3.97 -14.32 24.71
C LYS A 128 3.88 -14.04 23.20
N PRO A 129 4.51 -14.87 22.35
CA PRO A 129 4.35 -14.76 20.90
C PRO A 129 2.87 -14.88 20.52
N PRO A 130 2.44 -14.30 19.39
CA PRO A 130 1.05 -14.38 18.96
C PRO A 130 0.59 -15.83 18.79
N SER A 131 -0.64 -16.10 19.22
CA SER A 131 -1.29 -17.38 18.93
C SER A 131 -1.72 -17.39 17.48
N THR A 132 -1.16 -18.29 16.69
CA THR A 132 -1.46 -18.46 15.25
C THR A 132 -2.36 -19.68 15.00
N THR A 133 -2.78 -20.38 16.05
CA THR A 133 -3.56 -21.63 15.96
C THR A 133 -5.05 -21.32 15.75
N SER A 134 -5.41 -21.00 14.52
CA SER A 134 -6.79 -21.06 14.04
C SER A 134 -6.76 -21.88 12.77
N GLU A 135 -7.52 -22.97 12.75
CA GLU A 135 -7.49 -23.95 11.68
C GLU A 135 -8.84 -24.00 10.99
N ALA A 136 -8.83 -24.11 9.67
CA ALA A 136 -10.03 -24.38 8.88
C ALA A 136 -9.90 -25.74 8.19
N THR A 137 -11.00 -26.49 8.18
CA THR A 137 -11.14 -27.75 7.45
C THR A 137 -11.74 -27.47 6.08
N ASP A 138 -11.00 -27.73 5.00
CA ASP A 138 -11.50 -27.55 3.64
C ASP A 138 -12.02 -28.89 3.05
N GLY A 139 -13.17 -28.84 2.39
CA GLY A 139 -13.96 -29.99 1.95
C GLY A 139 -13.56 -30.52 0.57
N SER A 140 -12.67 -31.52 0.55
CA SER A 140 -12.57 -32.61 -0.44
C SER A 140 -11.46 -33.59 -0.04
N TRP A 141 -10.52 -33.13 0.79
CA TRP A 141 -9.49 -33.89 1.48
C TRP A 141 -9.30 -33.22 2.82
N ASN A 142 -9.47 -33.91 3.95
CA ASN A 142 -9.33 -33.39 5.32
C ASN A 142 -7.90 -32.84 5.59
N ARG A 143 -7.53 -31.73 4.96
CA ARG A 143 -6.32 -30.98 5.21
C ARG A 143 -6.69 -29.80 6.08
N ILE A 144 -6.01 -29.73 7.21
CA ILE A 144 -6.11 -28.67 8.19
C ILE A 144 -5.18 -27.55 7.71
N TYR A 145 -5.75 -26.43 7.30
CA TYR A 145 -4.99 -25.26 6.87
C TYR A 145 -5.02 -24.20 7.98
N PRO A 146 -3.86 -23.65 8.39
CA PRO A 146 -3.85 -22.52 9.29
C PRO A 146 -4.50 -21.31 8.60
N LEU A 147 -5.31 -20.55 9.32
CA LEU A 147 -6.04 -19.40 8.79
C LEU A 147 -5.10 -18.20 8.68
N LEU A 148 -5.00 -17.55 7.51
CA LEU A 148 -4.13 -16.37 7.34
C LEU A 148 -4.81 -15.09 7.81
N ASP A 149 -6.02 -14.83 7.31
CA ASP A 149 -6.86 -13.70 7.73
C ASP A 149 -7.84 -14.11 8.84
N GLY A 150 -8.30 -13.18 9.68
CA GLY A 150 -9.37 -13.47 10.65
C GLY A 150 -8.91 -13.78 12.08
N HIS A 151 -7.61 -13.68 12.37
CA HIS A 151 -7.14 -13.62 13.75
C HIS A 151 -7.43 -12.26 14.37
N GLU A 152 -8.18 -12.22 15.46
CA GLU A 152 -8.44 -10.99 16.19
C GLU A 152 -7.13 -10.41 16.74
N ASN A 153 -6.95 -9.08 16.57
CA ASN A 153 -5.81 -8.30 17.09
C ASN A 153 -4.43 -8.65 16.51
N LEU A 154 -4.35 -9.42 15.42
CA LEU A 154 -3.10 -9.63 14.68
C LEU A 154 -3.04 -8.74 13.44
N HIS A 155 -1.83 -8.31 13.11
CA HIS A 155 -1.50 -7.64 11.88
C HIS A 155 -0.56 -8.53 11.06
N LEU A 156 -0.88 -8.67 9.78
CA LEU A 156 -0.07 -9.42 8.81
C LEU A 156 0.58 -8.44 7.85
N GLU A 157 1.89 -8.52 7.74
CA GLU A 157 2.69 -7.70 6.84
C GLU A 157 3.50 -8.60 5.90
N THR A 158 3.44 -8.36 4.59
CA THR A 158 4.26 -9.09 3.63
C THR A 158 5.72 -8.72 3.73
N LEU A 159 6.57 -9.75 3.72
CA LEU A 159 8.01 -9.57 3.64
C LEU A 159 8.45 -9.44 2.17
N GLY A 160 9.05 -8.30 1.84
CA GLY A 160 9.54 -8.00 0.51
C GLY A 160 10.88 -8.66 0.19
N LEU A 161 11.08 -9.00 -1.09
CA LEU A 161 12.39 -9.39 -1.61
C LEU A 161 13.36 -8.22 -1.44
N SER A 162 14.61 -8.49 -1.05
CA SER A 162 15.65 -7.48 -0.72
C SER A 162 15.49 -6.69 0.59
N GLY A 163 14.48 -7.00 1.40
CA GLY A 163 14.41 -6.52 2.79
C GLY A 163 15.48 -7.14 3.69
N ASP A 164 15.60 -6.64 4.91
CA ASP A 164 16.38 -7.28 5.99
C ASP A 164 15.84 -8.68 6.32
N MET A 165 14.52 -8.84 6.19
CA MET A 165 13.76 -10.08 6.38
C MET A 165 13.47 -10.77 5.03
N ASP A 166 14.50 -10.97 4.19
CA ASP A 166 14.34 -11.58 2.86
C ASP A 166 13.78 -13.03 2.93
N PRO A 167 12.64 -13.33 2.27
CA PRO A 167 12.02 -14.65 2.30
C PRO A 167 12.93 -15.82 1.87
N TYR A 168 13.88 -15.61 0.95
CA TYR A 168 14.82 -16.65 0.51
C TYR A 168 15.86 -17.03 1.56
N LEU A 169 16.14 -16.12 2.50
CA LEU A 169 17.02 -16.39 3.65
C LEU A 169 16.21 -17.01 4.79
N LEU A 170 15.04 -16.43 5.08
CA LEU A 170 14.17 -16.88 6.17
C LEU A 170 13.62 -18.29 5.97
N GLN A 171 13.36 -18.75 4.74
CA GLN A 171 12.98 -20.14 4.47
C GLN A 171 14.02 -21.19 4.95
N ARG A 172 15.24 -20.77 5.30
CA ARG A 172 16.27 -21.66 5.86
C ARG A 172 16.14 -21.85 7.37
N TYR A 173 15.29 -21.07 8.03
CA TYR A 173 15.02 -21.20 9.45
C TYR A 173 14.12 -22.40 9.70
N GLN A 174 14.24 -23.00 10.89
CA GLN A 174 13.38 -24.09 11.30
C GLN A 174 12.00 -23.54 11.68
N THR A 175 10.95 -24.05 11.03
CA THR A 175 9.55 -23.71 11.31
C THR A 175 8.84 -24.87 11.99
N ASP A 176 7.70 -24.58 12.62
CA ASP A 176 6.75 -25.61 13.05
C ASP A 176 6.04 -26.28 11.85
N GLU A 177 5.15 -27.23 12.16
CA GLU A 177 4.35 -27.99 11.18
C GLU A 177 3.47 -27.10 10.28
N HIS A 178 3.20 -25.87 10.71
CA HIS A 178 2.40 -24.88 10.00
C HIS A 178 3.24 -23.86 9.24
N GLY A 179 4.55 -24.08 9.11
CA GLY A 179 5.47 -23.15 8.45
C GLY A 179 5.67 -21.85 9.23
N THR A 180 5.42 -21.85 10.54
CA THR A 180 5.54 -20.67 11.40
C THR A 180 6.81 -20.73 12.25
N PHE A 181 7.53 -19.62 12.29
CA PHE A 181 8.69 -19.39 13.15
C PHE A 181 8.37 -18.24 14.12
N LYS A 182 8.43 -18.49 15.43
CA LYS A 182 8.08 -17.50 16.47
C LYS A 182 9.34 -16.92 17.10
N PHE A 183 9.41 -15.60 17.24
CA PHE A 183 10.51 -14.92 17.90
C PHE A 183 10.02 -13.69 18.67
N LYS A 184 10.26 -13.66 19.99
CA LYS A 184 9.78 -12.58 20.88
C LYS A 184 8.25 -12.37 20.70
N GLN A 185 7.84 -11.19 20.24
CA GLN A 185 6.45 -10.76 20.05
C GLN A 185 5.96 -10.91 18.60
N LEU A 186 6.80 -11.48 17.75
CA LEU A 186 6.59 -11.59 16.33
C LEU A 186 6.56 -13.06 15.93
N ALA A 187 5.85 -13.35 14.85
CA ALA A 187 5.92 -14.64 14.19
C ALA A 187 6.09 -14.41 12.69
N ILE A 188 6.85 -15.27 12.03
CA ILE A 188 6.95 -15.33 10.58
C ILE A 188 6.17 -16.54 10.14
N ARG A 189 5.28 -16.38 9.18
CA ARG A 189 4.53 -17.49 8.60
C ARG A 189 4.87 -17.63 7.13
N SER A 190 5.39 -18.80 6.76
CA SER A 190 5.51 -19.21 5.36
C SER A 190 4.17 -19.70 4.84
N VAL A 191 3.76 -19.19 3.68
CA VAL A 191 2.56 -19.64 2.98
C VAL A 191 2.90 -20.25 1.63
N ASN A 192 4.10 -20.04 1.09
CA ASN A 192 4.58 -20.68 -0.13
C ASN A 192 6.09 -20.80 -0.09
N ASP A 193 6.65 -21.85 -0.69
CA ASP A 193 8.09 -22.10 -0.70
C ASP A 193 8.75 -21.70 -2.03
N ASN A 194 8.01 -21.69 -3.13
CA ASN A 194 8.56 -21.36 -4.45
C ASN A 194 7.57 -20.59 -5.35
N PRO A 195 7.79 -19.29 -5.61
CA PRO A 195 8.73 -18.44 -4.88
C PRO A 195 8.33 -18.33 -3.40
N PRO A 196 9.28 -18.14 -2.47
CA PRO A 196 8.97 -18.04 -1.05
C PRO A 196 8.09 -16.82 -0.77
N VAL A 197 6.97 -17.04 -0.09
CA VAL A 197 6.06 -15.97 0.35
C VAL A 197 5.85 -16.12 1.84
N GLN A 198 6.19 -15.07 2.58
CA GLN A 198 6.18 -15.05 4.03
C GLN A 198 5.57 -13.78 4.57
N PHE A 199 4.89 -13.90 5.71
CA PHE A 199 4.24 -12.82 6.41
C PHE A 199 4.83 -12.64 7.80
N LEU A 200 5.14 -11.41 8.16
CA LEU A 200 5.37 -11.03 9.55
C LEU A 200 4.00 -10.85 10.23
N ILE A 201 3.85 -11.51 11.36
CA ILE A 201 2.65 -11.48 12.19
C ILE A 201 3.03 -10.79 13.50
N SER A 202 2.30 -9.73 13.80
CA SER A 202 2.52 -8.90 14.99
C SER A 202 1.18 -8.61 15.69
N GLN A 203 1.23 -8.27 16.98
CA GLN A 203 0.05 -7.77 17.68
C GLN A 203 -0.19 -6.30 17.31
N GLN A 204 -1.44 -5.92 17.09
CA GLN A 204 -1.79 -4.52 16.76
C GLN A 204 -1.39 -3.53 17.86
N SER A 205 -1.30 -3.98 19.12
CA SER A 205 -0.87 -3.17 20.26
C SER A 205 0.55 -2.62 20.12
N LEU A 206 1.43 -3.27 19.33
CA LEU A 206 2.81 -2.83 19.11
C LEU A 206 2.89 -1.48 18.39
N PHE A 207 1.88 -1.13 17.61
CA PHE A 207 1.83 0.10 16.84
C PHE A 207 1.28 1.30 17.63
N THR A 208 0.90 1.11 18.90
CA THR A 208 0.27 2.16 19.73
C THR A 208 1.13 3.41 19.83
N HIS A 209 2.45 3.27 19.99
CA HIS A 209 3.35 4.41 20.10
C HIS A 209 3.42 5.20 18.78
N SER A 210 3.67 4.52 17.67
CA SER A 210 3.73 5.15 16.34
C SER A 210 2.42 5.83 15.93
N ARG A 211 1.28 5.24 16.30
CA ARG A 211 -0.04 5.87 16.10
C ARG A 211 -0.13 7.20 16.86
N ARG A 212 0.30 7.23 18.13
CA ARG A 212 0.29 8.46 18.95
C ARG A 212 1.20 9.53 18.37
N GLU A 213 2.39 9.17 17.90
CA GLU A 213 3.31 10.10 17.25
C GLU A 213 2.73 10.71 15.97
N ALA A 214 2.00 9.91 15.19
CA ALA A 214 1.27 10.38 14.01
C ALA A 214 0.01 11.21 14.33
N GLY A 215 -0.28 11.46 15.62
CA GLY A 215 -1.49 12.17 16.06
C GLY A 215 -2.76 11.32 16.00
N HIS A 216 -2.64 10.02 15.75
CA HIS A 216 -3.75 9.08 15.78
C HIS A 216 -3.92 8.53 17.21
N LEU A 217 -4.89 9.07 17.94
CA LEU A 217 -5.23 8.55 19.25
C LEU A 217 -5.72 7.09 19.10
N PRO A 218 -5.23 6.16 19.93
CA PRO A 218 -5.73 4.79 19.91
C PRO A 218 -7.18 4.81 20.40
N ILE A 219 -8.13 4.73 19.47
CA ILE A 219 -9.54 4.56 19.81
C ILE A 219 -9.81 3.07 19.90
N PRO A 220 -10.20 2.55 21.08
CA PRO A 220 -10.61 1.16 21.20
C PRO A 220 -11.70 0.83 20.19
N THR A 221 -11.63 -0.35 19.56
CA THR A 221 -12.64 -0.82 18.60
C THR A 221 -14.06 -0.79 19.20
N VAL A 222 -14.17 -1.01 20.51
CA VAL A 222 -15.43 -0.94 21.27
C VAL A 222 -16.03 0.47 21.25
N ASP A 223 -15.19 1.51 21.32
CA ASP A 223 -15.66 2.90 21.30
C ASP A 223 -16.08 3.30 19.90
N LEU A 224 -15.32 2.92 18.86
CA LEU A 224 -15.74 3.09 17.46
C LEU A 224 -17.05 2.37 17.15
N ARG A 225 -17.25 1.16 17.70
CA ARG A 225 -18.50 0.41 17.58
C ARG A 225 -19.66 1.16 18.25
N ARG A 226 -19.45 1.70 19.44
CA ARG A 226 -20.46 2.48 20.16
C ARG A 226 -20.85 3.74 19.38
N GLU A 227 -19.89 4.45 18.80
CA GLU A 227 -20.19 5.60 17.94
C GLU A 227 -20.95 5.19 16.68
N LEU A 228 -20.56 4.08 16.03
CA LEU A 228 -21.29 3.55 14.88
C LEU A 228 -22.74 3.22 15.22
N GLU A 229 -22.98 2.57 16.36
CA GLU A 229 -24.32 2.16 16.81
C GLU A 229 -25.22 3.35 17.18
N LYS A 230 -24.64 4.50 17.56
CA LYS A 230 -25.38 5.76 17.72
C LYS A 230 -25.83 6.34 16.39
N ILE A 231 -24.99 6.22 15.35
CA ILE A 231 -25.29 6.74 14.01
C ILE A 231 -26.30 5.82 13.31
N ILE A 232 -26.07 4.50 13.37
CA ILE A 232 -26.90 3.48 12.72
C ILE A 232 -27.19 2.37 13.71
N SER A 233 -28.48 2.20 14.03
CA SER A 233 -28.92 1.11 14.90
C SER A 233 -28.60 -0.27 14.31
N HIS A 234 -28.46 -1.28 15.16
CA HIS A 234 -28.19 -2.65 14.73
C HIS A 234 -29.24 -3.19 13.72
N GLY A 235 -30.51 -2.79 13.87
CA GLY A 235 -31.59 -3.18 12.96
C GLY A 235 -31.42 -2.56 11.56
N MET A 236 -31.11 -1.27 11.50
CA MET A 236 -30.80 -0.58 10.23
C MET A 236 -29.53 -1.14 9.58
N GLY A 237 -28.50 -1.43 10.38
CA GLY A 237 -27.24 -2.00 9.90
C GLY A 237 -27.43 -3.34 9.19
N LYS A 238 -28.25 -4.24 9.75
CA LYS A 238 -28.58 -5.52 9.10
C LYS A 238 -29.26 -5.31 7.73
N ARG A 239 -30.26 -4.43 7.65
CA ARG A 239 -30.97 -4.10 6.40
C ARG A 239 -30.02 -3.48 5.36
N LEU A 240 -29.10 -2.61 5.78
CA LEU A 240 -28.07 -2.04 4.90
C LEU A 240 -27.10 -3.10 4.36
N ILE A 241 -26.72 -4.10 5.16
CA ILE A 241 -25.93 -5.24 4.69
C ILE A 241 -26.73 -6.08 3.69
N ASP A 242 -28.02 -6.30 3.92
CA ASP A 242 -28.87 -7.02 2.97
C ASP A 242 -28.95 -6.28 1.62
N LEU A 243 -29.07 -4.95 1.65
CA LEU A 243 -29.01 -4.10 0.45
C LEU A 243 -27.63 -4.16 -0.22
N TYR A 244 -26.54 -4.19 0.56
CA TYR A 244 -25.20 -4.40 0.03
C TYR A 244 -25.12 -5.71 -0.76
N MET A 245 -25.58 -6.81 -0.17
CA MET A 245 -25.56 -8.12 -0.82
C MET A 245 -26.44 -8.18 -2.07
N ARG A 246 -27.53 -7.41 -2.08
CA ARG A 246 -28.47 -7.37 -3.21
C ARG A 246 -27.96 -6.54 -4.39
N PHE A 247 -27.40 -5.36 -4.14
CA PHE A 247 -27.12 -4.36 -5.18
C PHE A 247 -25.64 -4.11 -5.45
N ILE A 248 -24.75 -4.36 -4.48
CA ILE A 248 -23.32 -4.03 -4.60
C ILE A 248 -22.46 -5.29 -4.74
N ALA A 249 -22.69 -6.33 -3.92
CA ALA A 249 -21.92 -7.58 -3.97
C ALA A 249 -21.91 -8.28 -5.35
N PRO A 250 -22.97 -8.24 -6.18
CA PRO A 250 -22.92 -8.77 -7.54
C PRO A 250 -21.86 -8.13 -8.44
N HIS A 251 -21.54 -6.85 -8.21
CA HIS A 251 -20.50 -6.14 -8.95
C HIS A 251 -19.14 -6.22 -8.25
N TYR A 252 -19.14 -6.27 -6.91
CA TYR A 252 -17.95 -6.32 -6.08
C TYR A 252 -17.99 -7.49 -5.09
N PRO A 253 -17.79 -8.75 -5.53
CA PRO A 253 -17.80 -9.93 -4.66
C PRO A 253 -16.52 -10.05 -3.79
N ILE A 254 -16.27 -9.04 -2.96
CA ILE A 254 -15.07 -8.90 -2.12
C ILE A 254 -15.10 -9.73 -0.82
N PHE A 255 -16.26 -10.31 -0.48
CA PHE A 255 -16.44 -11.14 0.70
C PHE A 255 -16.50 -12.64 0.33
N SER A 256 -16.24 -13.49 1.32
CA SER A 256 -16.53 -14.92 1.23
C SER A 256 -17.95 -15.17 1.75
N ALA A 257 -18.69 -16.06 1.10
CA ALA A 257 -19.97 -16.56 1.61
C ALA A 257 -19.83 -17.20 3.01
N ASP A 258 -18.63 -17.70 3.33
CA ASP A 258 -18.32 -18.33 4.61
C ASP A 258 -18.04 -17.31 5.74
N SER A 259 -17.86 -16.02 5.39
CA SER A 259 -17.48 -14.96 6.31
C SER A 259 -18.10 -13.63 5.86
N LEU A 260 -19.43 -13.58 5.85
CA LEU A 260 -20.17 -12.36 5.53
C LEU A 260 -20.05 -11.32 6.64
N PRO A 261 -20.14 -10.01 6.32
CA PRO A 261 -20.21 -8.96 7.31
C PRO A 261 -21.39 -9.14 8.26
N ASP A 262 -21.15 -8.91 9.54
CA ASP A 262 -22.14 -8.99 10.62
C ASP A 262 -22.04 -7.71 11.47
N PRO A 263 -23.16 -7.00 11.73
CA PRO A 263 -23.17 -5.79 12.53
C PRO A 263 -22.49 -5.93 13.90
N ALA A 264 -22.56 -7.11 14.54
CA ALA A 264 -22.07 -7.36 15.89
C ALA A 264 -20.58 -7.72 15.97
N THR A 265 -20.01 -8.31 14.91
CA THR A 265 -18.64 -8.86 14.95
C THR A 265 -17.66 -8.16 14.01
N SER A 266 -18.15 -7.60 12.90
CA SER A 266 -17.28 -6.98 11.88
C SER A 266 -16.69 -5.66 12.35
N ALA A 267 -15.54 -5.28 11.77
CA ALA A 267 -14.85 -4.05 12.11
C ALA A 267 -15.73 -2.80 11.86
N PRO A 268 -15.82 -1.85 12.81
CA PRO A 268 -16.70 -0.68 12.69
C PRO A 268 -16.43 0.17 11.43
N GLY A 269 -15.16 0.38 11.07
CA GLY A 269 -14.81 1.13 9.86
C GLY A 269 -15.27 0.45 8.57
N LEU A 270 -15.24 -0.88 8.52
CA LEU A 270 -15.77 -1.66 7.41
C LEU A 270 -17.29 -1.57 7.33
N LEU A 271 -17.98 -1.73 8.47
CA LEU A 271 -19.43 -1.60 8.55
C LEU A 271 -19.90 -0.21 8.11
N ALA A 272 -19.24 0.85 8.58
CA ALA A 272 -19.55 2.21 8.16
C ALA A 272 -19.37 2.40 6.65
N ALA A 273 -18.34 1.82 6.04
CA ALA A 273 -18.16 1.85 4.58
C ALA A 273 -19.27 1.09 3.83
N ILE A 274 -19.66 -0.10 4.32
CA ILE A 274 -20.78 -0.89 3.78
C ILE A 274 -22.09 -0.10 3.89
N TYR A 275 -22.37 0.50 5.04
CA TYR A 275 -23.55 1.31 5.25
C TYR A 275 -23.57 2.51 4.30
N SER A 276 -22.45 3.24 4.21
CA SER A 276 -22.30 4.44 3.38
C SER A 276 -22.47 4.20 1.87
N ILE A 277 -22.00 3.05 1.34
CA ILE A 277 -22.22 2.71 -0.08
C ILE A 277 -23.63 2.16 -0.33
N SER A 278 -24.28 1.61 0.69
CA SER A 278 -25.62 1.00 0.57
C SER A 278 -26.76 1.99 0.84
N SER A 279 -26.50 3.10 1.54
CA SER A 279 -27.49 4.13 1.86
C SER A 279 -28.35 4.59 0.67
N PRO A 280 -27.82 4.80 -0.56
CA PRO A 280 -28.64 5.20 -1.71
C PRO A 280 -29.71 4.17 -2.11
N PHE A 281 -29.55 2.91 -1.71
CA PHE A 281 -30.49 1.83 -2.00
C PHE A 281 -31.57 1.65 -0.92
N ALA A 282 -31.58 2.49 0.12
CA ALA A 282 -32.53 2.39 1.22
C ALA A 282 -34.00 2.46 0.76
N MET A 283 -34.28 3.14 -0.35
CA MET A 283 -35.62 3.20 -0.93
C MET A 283 -36.18 1.84 -1.40
N TYR A 284 -35.33 0.82 -1.53
CA TYR A 284 -35.72 -0.54 -1.94
C TYR A 284 -36.01 -1.47 -0.76
N ASP A 285 -36.09 -0.92 0.45
CA ASP A 285 -36.40 -1.63 1.68
C ASP A 285 -37.51 -0.89 2.44
N ASP A 286 -38.63 -1.58 2.68
CA ASP A 286 -39.89 -0.95 3.09
C ASP A 286 -39.81 -0.20 4.42
N GLN A 287 -38.97 -0.66 5.36
CA GLN A 287 -38.83 -0.01 6.66
C GLN A 287 -37.63 0.94 6.69
N LEU A 288 -36.49 0.60 6.09
CA LEU A 288 -35.33 1.50 6.04
C LEU A 288 -35.63 2.77 5.24
N CYS A 289 -36.46 2.69 4.19
CA CYS A 289 -36.92 3.87 3.46
C CYS A 289 -37.68 4.85 4.38
N ILE A 290 -38.45 4.34 5.34
CA ILE A 290 -39.20 5.16 6.31
C ILE A 290 -38.22 5.67 7.38
N ASP A 291 -37.44 4.77 7.98
CA ASP A 291 -36.48 5.11 9.04
C ASP A 291 -35.50 6.19 8.56
N MET A 292 -34.94 6.05 7.35
CA MET A 292 -34.03 7.04 6.78
C MET A 292 -34.71 8.33 6.31
N ALA A 293 -36.03 8.35 6.12
CA ALA A 293 -36.74 9.59 5.79
C ALA A 293 -36.93 10.49 7.01
N TYR A 294 -37.07 9.91 8.21
CA TYR A 294 -37.28 10.65 9.46
C TYR A 294 -35.99 10.80 10.27
N ASP A 295 -35.18 9.76 10.34
CA ASP A 295 -33.94 9.66 11.12
C ASP A 295 -32.75 9.39 10.19
N SER A 296 -32.57 10.21 9.15
CA SER A 296 -31.45 10.05 8.22
C SER A 296 -30.12 10.20 8.97
N PRO A 297 -29.26 9.16 9.01
CA PRO A 297 -27.91 9.33 9.54
C PRO A 297 -27.16 10.36 8.69
N ASP A 298 -26.39 11.24 9.33
CA ASP A 298 -25.58 12.19 8.59
C ASP A 298 -24.47 11.43 7.86
N SER A 299 -24.43 11.57 6.53
CA SER A 299 -23.37 11.01 5.68
C SER A 299 -21.97 11.44 6.12
N LYS A 300 -21.86 12.61 6.76
CA LYS A 300 -20.63 13.13 7.34
C LYS A 300 -20.15 12.28 8.52
N ASP A 301 -21.05 11.87 9.41
CA ASP A 301 -20.70 11.11 10.62
C ASP A 301 -20.12 9.74 10.26
N LEU A 302 -20.72 9.06 9.28
CA LEU A 302 -20.15 7.82 8.73
C LEU A 302 -18.79 8.05 8.09
N ALA A 303 -18.62 9.13 7.32
CA ALA A 303 -17.34 9.46 6.70
C ALA A 303 -16.25 9.78 7.73
N GLU A 304 -16.59 10.51 8.79
CA GLU A 304 -15.69 10.82 9.90
C GLU A 304 -15.25 9.56 10.65
N LEU A 305 -16.17 8.63 10.91
CA LEU A 305 -15.87 7.34 11.52
C LEU A 305 -14.94 6.51 10.62
N ILE A 306 -15.22 6.42 9.32
CA ILE A 306 -14.36 5.71 8.35
C ILE A 306 -12.96 6.31 8.34
N ASN A 307 -12.85 7.64 8.20
CA ASN A 307 -11.55 8.32 8.13
C ASN A 307 -10.75 8.13 9.43
N THR A 308 -11.42 8.19 10.58
CA THR A 308 -10.80 7.97 11.89
C THR A 308 -10.29 6.54 12.05
N ALA A 309 -11.11 5.55 11.66
CA ALA A 309 -10.73 4.14 11.71
C ALA A 309 -9.55 3.85 10.77
N VAL A 310 -9.63 4.29 9.51
CA VAL A 310 -8.56 4.09 8.51
C VAL A 310 -7.26 4.77 8.93
N ALA A 311 -7.32 6.00 9.45
CA ALA A 311 -6.13 6.71 9.91
C ALA A 311 -5.41 5.98 11.05
N SER A 312 -6.16 5.39 11.99
CA SER A 312 -5.57 4.57 13.06
C SER A 312 -5.00 3.26 12.51
N ASP A 313 -5.73 2.61 11.61
CA ASP A 313 -5.38 1.29 11.06
C ASP A 313 -4.21 1.31 10.07
N ILE A 314 -3.86 2.45 9.48
CA ILE A 314 -2.83 2.50 8.42
C ILE A 314 -1.44 2.05 8.90
N HIS A 315 -1.17 2.14 10.20
CA HIS A 315 0.06 1.62 10.81
C HIS A 315 0.11 0.09 10.86
N SER A 316 -1.04 -0.58 10.76
CA SER A 316 -1.18 -2.02 10.85
C SER A 316 -2.43 -2.48 10.10
N PRO A 317 -2.50 -2.29 8.77
CA PRO A 317 -3.73 -2.49 8.01
C PRO A 317 -4.20 -3.95 8.09
N THR A 318 -5.52 -4.13 8.09
CA THR A 318 -6.15 -5.45 8.05
C THR A 318 -6.90 -5.65 6.74
N LEU A 319 -7.35 -6.87 6.48
CA LEU A 319 -8.24 -7.14 5.34
C LEU A 319 -9.49 -6.25 5.39
N ALA A 320 -10.06 -6.04 6.58
CA ALA A 320 -11.22 -5.17 6.76
C ALA A 320 -10.90 -3.69 6.43
N THR A 321 -9.71 -3.21 6.78
CA THR A 321 -9.24 -1.85 6.42
C THR A 321 -9.16 -1.69 4.91
N VAL A 322 -8.61 -2.69 4.20
CA VAL A 322 -8.51 -2.67 2.73
C VAL A 322 -9.89 -2.77 2.07
N GLN A 323 -10.78 -3.63 2.57
CA GLN A 323 -12.17 -3.72 2.08
C GLN A 323 -12.92 -2.40 2.30
N ALA A 324 -12.75 -1.74 3.45
CA ALA A 324 -13.35 -0.43 3.73
C ALA A 324 -12.84 0.64 2.75
N LEU A 325 -11.52 0.73 2.56
CA LEU A 325 -10.90 1.64 1.59
C LEU A 325 -11.38 1.37 0.15
N PHE A 326 -11.50 0.11 -0.25
CA PHE A 326 -12.05 -0.26 -1.56
C PHE A 326 -13.47 0.28 -1.74
N LEU A 327 -14.35 0.08 -0.76
CA LEU A 327 -15.72 0.57 -0.80
C LEU A 327 -15.79 2.11 -0.85
N VAL A 328 -14.92 2.80 -0.11
CA VAL A 328 -14.82 4.27 -0.15
C VAL A 328 -14.45 4.77 -1.55
N VAL A 329 -13.48 4.15 -2.21
CA VAL A 329 -13.05 4.55 -3.56
C VAL A 329 -14.09 4.17 -4.62
N ALA A 330 -14.74 3.02 -4.46
CA ALA A 330 -15.78 2.52 -5.36
C ALA A 330 -17.11 3.29 -5.23
N LYS A 331 -17.38 3.92 -4.07
CA LYS A 331 -18.57 4.73 -3.85
C LYS A 331 -18.64 5.90 -4.83
N SER A 332 -19.84 6.16 -5.34
CA SER A 332 -20.11 7.36 -6.14
C SER A 332 -20.07 8.62 -5.26
N SER A 333 -19.73 9.78 -5.85
CA SER A 333 -19.74 11.04 -5.09
C SER A 333 -21.14 11.31 -4.52
N SER A 334 -21.20 11.77 -3.27
CA SER A 334 -22.44 12.19 -2.63
C SER A 334 -23.06 13.42 -3.29
N ASN A 335 -22.24 14.26 -3.95
CA ASN A 335 -22.69 15.44 -4.65
C ASN A 335 -22.31 15.34 -6.14
N PRO A 336 -23.24 14.98 -7.04
CA PRO A 336 -22.94 14.82 -8.46
C PRO A 336 -22.49 16.13 -9.15
N LEU A 337 -22.68 17.29 -8.51
CA LEU A 337 -22.27 18.59 -9.02
C LEU A 337 -20.81 18.94 -8.71
N VAL A 338 -20.15 18.20 -7.81
CA VAL A 338 -18.79 18.48 -7.36
C VAL A 338 -17.89 17.28 -7.65
N SER A 339 -16.72 17.55 -8.24
CA SER A 339 -15.75 16.50 -8.55
C SER A 339 -14.91 16.14 -7.34
N ASP A 340 -15.10 14.93 -6.81
CA ASP A 340 -14.25 14.34 -5.75
C ASP A 340 -13.01 13.62 -6.32
N ALA A 341 -12.62 13.92 -7.56
CA ALA A 341 -11.54 13.23 -8.28
C ALA A 341 -10.21 13.18 -7.48
N SER A 342 -9.83 14.29 -6.86
CA SER A 342 -8.57 14.37 -6.10
C SER A 342 -8.61 13.50 -4.85
N TYR A 343 -9.71 13.51 -4.10
CA TYR A 343 -9.87 12.66 -2.91
C TYR A 343 -9.86 11.19 -3.29
N ARG A 344 -10.66 10.78 -4.29
CA ARG A 344 -10.75 9.39 -4.74
C ARG A 344 -9.41 8.85 -5.25
N TRP A 345 -8.64 9.67 -5.97
CA TRP A 345 -7.31 9.27 -6.43
C TRP A 345 -6.32 9.10 -5.28
N THR A 346 -6.30 10.01 -4.30
CA THR A 346 -5.46 9.87 -3.12
C THR A 346 -5.85 8.64 -2.29
N ALA A 347 -7.15 8.39 -2.11
CA ALA A 347 -7.66 7.20 -1.44
C ALA A 347 -7.31 5.91 -2.20
N MET A 348 -7.29 5.94 -3.54
CA MET A 348 -6.83 4.82 -4.37
C MET A 348 -5.34 4.51 -4.12
N GLY A 349 -4.49 5.54 -4.01
CA GLY A 349 -3.07 5.36 -3.66
C GLY A 349 -2.88 4.75 -2.25
N MET A 350 -3.69 5.18 -1.28
CA MET A 350 -3.71 4.60 0.07
C MET A 350 -4.18 3.14 0.05
N LEU A 351 -5.25 2.85 -0.70
CA LEU A 351 -5.78 1.49 -0.92
C LEU A 351 -4.71 0.56 -1.52
N ALA A 352 -4.05 0.98 -2.59
CA ALA A 352 -3.00 0.20 -3.23
C ALA A 352 -1.85 -0.10 -2.24
N SER A 353 -1.44 0.90 -1.45
CA SER A 353 -0.36 0.75 -0.46
C SER A 353 -0.76 -0.21 0.67
N ALA A 354 -1.95 -0.04 1.27
CA ALA A 354 -2.45 -0.92 2.31
C ALA A 354 -2.62 -2.37 1.80
N ALA A 355 -3.07 -2.53 0.55
CA ALA A 355 -3.22 -3.83 -0.09
C ALA A 355 -1.87 -4.51 -0.36
N VAL A 356 -0.82 -3.74 -0.68
CA VAL A 356 0.56 -4.26 -0.76
C VAL A 356 1.01 -4.76 0.61
N ASN A 357 0.84 -3.96 1.68
CA ASN A 357 1.25 -4.33 3.04
C ASN A 357 0.69 -5.68 3.48
N ILE A 358 -0.58 -5.97 3.18
CA ILE A 358 -1.20 -7.24 3.54
C ILE A 358 -1.05 -8.33 2.46
N GLY A 359 -0.35 -8.07 1.35
CA GLY A 359 0.01 -9.07 0.34
C GLY A 359 -1.04 -9.40 -0.72
N LEU A 360 -1.98 -8.50 -0.99
CA LEU A 360 -2.94 -8.69 -2.09
C LEU A 360 -2.32 -8.51 -3.47
N HIS A 361 -1.15 -7.86 -3.57
CA HIS A 361 -0.42 -7.72 -4.83
C HIS A 361 0.20 -9.02 -5.36
N LEU A 362 0.21 -10.08 -4.54
CA LEU A 362 0.73 -11.41 -4.87
C LEU A 362 -0.43 -12.36 -5.23
N ASP A 363 -0.12 -13.45 -5.94
CA ASP A 363 -1.11 -14.48 -6.28
C ASP A 363 -1.14 -15.60 -5.21
N PRO A 364 -2.26 -15.77 -4.47
CA PRO A 364 -2.39 -16.78 -3.43
C PRO A 364 -2.81 -18.17 -3.92
N SER A 365 -2.87 -18.41 -5.24
CA SER A 365 -3.38 -19.67 -5.81
C SER A 365 -2.66 -20.93 -5.32
N PHE A 366 -1.38 -20.81 -4.95
CA PHE A 366 -0.56 -21.92 -4.46
C PHE A 366 -0.20 -21.80 -2.98
N TRP A 367 -0.82 -20.87 -2.27
CA TRP A 367 -0.52 -20.68 -0.85
C TRP A 367 -1.14 -21.77 0.01
N ASN A 368 -0.45 -22.14 1.08
CA ASN A 368 -0.91 -23.06 2.11
C ASN A 368 -1.91 -22.36 3.06
N ILE A 369 -3.06 -21.95 2.50
CA ILE A 369 -4.19 -21.31 3.17
C ILE A 369 -5.51 -21.93 2.69
N PRO A 370 -6.63 -21.78 3.41
CA PRO A 370 -7.92 -22.29 2.96
C PRO A 370 -8.32 -21.73 1.58
N LEU A 371 -8.95 -22.56 0.74
CA LEU A 371 -9.30 -22.17 -0.63
C LEU A 371 -10.20 -20.93 -0.65
N ALA A 372 -11.19 -20.87 0.25
CA ALA A 372 -12.07 -19.71 0.39
C ALA A 372 -11.29 -18.40 0.64
N GLN A 373 -10.22 -18.43 1.46
CA GLN A 373 -9.37 -17.25 1.68
C GLN A 373 -8.56 -16.91 0.43
N SER A 374 -7.95 -17.90 -0.23
CA SER A 374 -7.21 -17.69 -1.47
C SER A 374 -8.07 -17.01 -2.54
N ARG A 375 -9.30 -17.51 -2.74
CA ARG A 375 -10.23 -17.00 -3.76
C ARG A 375 -10.79 -15.63 -3.41
N ALA A 376 -11.14 -15.38 -2.15
CA ALA A 376 -11.56 -14.05 -1.69
C ALA A 376 -10.44 -13.00 -1.89
N ARG A 377 -9.18 -13.35 -1.58
CA ARG A 377 -8.02 -12.48 -1.79
C ARG A 377 -7.78 -12.20 -3.27
N ARG A 378 -7.92 -13.19 -4.16
CA ARG A 378 -7.83 -12.99 -5.61
C ARG A 378 -8.92 -12.05 -6.13
N ARG A 379 -10.18 -12.25 -5.71
CA ARG A 379 -11.29 -11.36 -6.07
C ARG A 379 -11.04 -9.92 -5.65
N LEU A 380 -10.70 -9.70 -4.38
CA LEU A 380 -10.39 -8.36 -3.88
C LEU A 380 -9.17 -7.74 -4.59
N SER A 381 -8.12 -8.53 -4.80
CA SER A 381 -6.91 -8.07 -5.50
C SER A 381 -7.20 -7.61 -6.93
N PHE A 382 -7.93 -8.43 -7.70
CA PHE A 382 -8.35 -8.07 -9.05
C PHE A 382 -9.26 -6.82 -9.05
N LEU A 383 -10.21 -6.73 -8.13
CA LEU A 383 -11.12 -5.58 -8.06
C LEU A 383 -10.38 -4.28 -7.73
N ILE A 384 -9.35 -4.32 -6.88
CA ILE A 384 -8.45 -3.18 -6.63
C ILE A 384 -7.70 -2.80 -7.91
N PHE A 385 -7.15 -3.79 -8.65
CA PHE A 385 -6.51 -3.55 -9.94
C PHE A 385 -7.47 -2.91 -10.95
N ALA A 386 -8.70 -3.41 -11.04
CA ALA A 386 -9.73 -2.87 -11.92
C ALA A 386 -10.08 -1.44 -11.55
N LEU A 387 -10.34 -1.18 -10.27
CA LEU A 387 -10.71 0.14 -9.77
C LEU A 387 -9.63 1.18 -10.08
N ASP A 388 -8.35 0.83 -9.92
CA ASP A 388 -7.22 1.67 -10.33
C ASP A 388 -7.25 2.02 -11.82
N LYS A 389 -7.47 1.03 -12.70
CA LYS A 389 -7.48 1.25 -14.16
C LYS A 389 -8.66 2.09 -14.63
N TRP A 390 -9.87 1.78 -14.14
CA TRP A 390 -11.06 2.54 -14.49
C TRP A 390 -11.02 3.96 -13.96
N LEU A 391 -10.50 4.16 -12.74
CA LEU A 391 -10.33 5.50 -12.17
C LEU A 391 -9.23 6.30 -12.91
N ALA A 392 -8.10 5.66 -13.22
CA ALA A 392 -7.02 6.27 -14.00
C ALA A 392 -7.52 6.74 -15.38
N ALA A 393 -8.27 5.88 -16.07
CA ALA A 393 -8.88 6.22 -17.37
C ALA A 393 -9.89 7.37 -17.24
N ALA A 394 -10.78 7.33 -16.24
CA ALA A 394 -11.79 8.37 -16.03
C ALA A 394 -11.19 9.73 -15.70
N LEU A 395 -10.04 9.76 -15.01
CA LEU A 395 -9.37 10.99 -14.59
C LEU A 395 -8.23 11.43 -15.52
N GLY A 396 -7.90 10.65 -16.55
CA GLY A 396 -6.75 10.90 -17.43
C GLY A 396 -5.41 10.85 -16.69
N ARG A 397 -5.26 9.97 -15.70
CA ARG A 397 -4.07 9.83 -14.85
C ARG A 397 -3.31 8.55 -15.16
N PRO A 398 -1.99 8.48 -14.92
CA PRO A 398 -1.25 7.23 -14.93
C PRO A 398 -1.76 6.29 -13.83
N PRO A 399 -1.98 4.99 -14.09
CA PRO A 399 -2.37 4.02 -13.06
C PRO A 399 -1.35 3.92 -11.93
N HIS A 400 -1.79 3.68 -10.68
CA HIS A 400 -0.87 3.39 -9.57
C HIS A 400 -0.30 1.96 -9.65
N ILE A 401 -1.10 1.02 -10.16
CA ILE A 401 -0.79 -0.41 -10.15
C ILE A 401 -0.34 -0.83 -11.56
N HIS A 402 0.77 -1.56 -11.64
CA HIS A 402 1.31 -2.07 -12.91
C HIS A 402 1.40 -3.60 -12.88
N LYS A 403 1.30 -4.24 -14.04
CA LYS A 403 1.43 -5.72 -14.12
C LYS A 403 2.77 -6.26 -13.61
N SER A 404 3.80 -5.41 -13.57
CA SER A 404 5.12 -5.78 -13.03
C SER A 404 5.16 -5.87 -11.50
N ASN A 405 4.24 -5.22 -10.79
CA ASN A 405 4.20 -5.19 -9.32
C ASN A 405 2.92 -5.75 -8.72
N TRP A 406 2.02 -6.27 -9.56
CA TRP A 406 0.73 -6.82 -9.16
C TRP A 406 0.41 -8.06 -9.98
N LEU A 407 0.41 -9.22 -9.32
CA LEU A 407 0.35 -10.53 -9.97
C LEU A 407 -1.06 -10.98 -10.34
N VAL A 408 -2.10 -10.33 -9.82
CA VAL A 408 -3.50 -10.66 -10.10
C VAL A 408 -4.13 -9.55 -10.95
N ASP A 409 -3.98 -9.65 -12.27
CA ASP A 409 -4.51 -8.70 -13.25
C ASP A 409 -5.75 -9.22 -14.02
N GLY A 410 -6.26 -10.38 -13.60
CA GLY A 410 -7.47 -11.02 -14.11
C GLY A 410 -8.01 -12.09 -13.15
N LEU A 411 -9.29 -12.45 -13.35
CA LEU A 411 -9.96 -13.54 -12.63
C LEU A 411 -9.96 -14.83 -13.45
N ALA A 412 -9.94 -15.96 -12.74
CA ALA A 412 -10.12 -17.30 -13.30
C ALA A 412 -11.49 -17.86 -12.89
N ILE A 413 -11.99 -18.85 -13.63
CA ILE A 413 -13.31 -19.47 -13.37
C ILE A 413 -13.44 -19.93 -11.91
N GLN A 414 -12.38 -20.55 -11.38
CA GLN A 414 -12.27 -21.06 -10.00
C GLN A 414 -12.31 -19.98 -8.90
N ASP A 415 -12.25 -18.70 -9.26
CA ASP A 415 -12.37 -17.60 -8.31
C ASP A 415 -13.84 -17.35 -7.88
N ASP A 416 -14.80 -18.10 -8.43
CA ASP A 416 -16.22 -18.16 -8.00
C ASP A 416 -16.42 -18.84 -6.65
N HIS A 417 -15.46 -19.65 -6.21
CA HIS A 417 -15.56 -20.40 -4.96
C HIS A 417 -15.84 -19.47 -3.76
N SER A 418 -16.87 -19.82 -2.99
CA SER A 418 -17.40 -19.03 -1.87
C SER A 418 -17.62 -17.55 -2.21
N CYS A 419 -17.92 -17.16 -3.45
CA CYS A 419 -18.19 -15.74 -3.77
C CYS A 419 -19.66 -15.33 -3.53
N GLY A 420 -20.56 -16.30 -3.33
CA GLY A 420 -21.98 -16.06 -3.08
C GLY A 420 -22.79 -15.63 -4.31
N LEU A 421 -22.20 -15.66 -5.52
CA LEU A 421 -22.88 -15.32 -6.77
C LEU A 421 -23.39 -16.56 -7.49
N ASP A 422 -24.46 -16.38 -8.27
CA ASP A 422 -24.88 -17.39 -9.23
C ASP A 422 -23.97 -17.40 -10.47
N LYS A 423 -24.12 -18.43 -11.32
CA LYS A 423 -23.29 -18.62 -12.51
C LYS A 423 -23.42 -17.49 -13.53
N MET A 424 -24.60 -16.87 -13.63
CA MET A 424 -24.85 -15.81 -14.62
C MET A 424 -24.09 -14.54 -14.21
N ARG A 425 -24.27 -14.10 -12.96
CA ARG A 425 -23.57 -12.95 -12.39
C ARG A 425 -22.07 -13.15 -12.36
N TRP A 426 -21.60 -14.38 -12.09
CA TRP A 426 -20.17 -14.68 -12.18
C TRP A 426 -19.63 -14.53 -13.61
N THR A 427 -20.42 -14.90 -14.62
CA THR A 427 -20.05 -14.69 -16.03
C THR A 427 -19.88 -13.20 -16.33
N ASP A 428 -20.78 -12.34 -15.84
CA ASP A 428 -20.67 -10.89 -15.99
C ASP A 428 -19.38 -10.34 -15.33
N VAL A 429 -19.00 -10.86 -14.15
CA VAL A 429 -17.75 -10.50 -13.47
C VAL A 429 -16.52 -10.93 -14.29
N MET A 430 -16.55 -12.11 -14.92
CA MET A 430 -15.49 -12.58 -15.80
C MET A 430 -15.35 -11.72 -17.07
N GLU A 431 -16.48 -11.29 -17.65
CA GLU A 431 -16.47 -10.36 -18.78
C GLU A 431 -15.91 -8.99 -18.40
N PHE A 432 -16.31 -8.46 -17.24
CA PHE A 432 -15.72 -7.25 -16.67
C PHE A 432 -14.21 -7.39 -16.44
N SER A 433 -13.75 -8.59 -16.04
CA SER A 433 -12.33 -8.90 -15.91
C SER A 433 -11.59 -8.79 -17.24
N ALA A 434 -12.12 -9.41 -18.30
CA ALA A 434 -11.55 -9.33 -19.64
C ALA A 434 -11.50 -7.88 -20.19
N LEU A 435 -12.57 -7.11 -19.98
CA LEU A 435 -12.61 -5.68 -20.36
C LEU A 435 -11.54 -4.87 -19.63
N THR A 436 -11.37 -5.12 -18.33
CA THR A 436 -10.35 -4.45 -17.52
C THR A 436 -8.94 -4.77 -18.01
N SER A 437 -8.64 -6.01 -18.37
CA SER A 437 -7.32 -6.38 -18.93
C SER A 437 -7.04 -5.68 -20.28
N CYS A 438 -8.07 -5.47 -21.11
CA CYS A 438 -7.97 -4.70 -22.34
C CYS A 438 -7.69 -3.20 -22.07
N LEU A 439 -8.40 -2.62 -21.10
CA LEU A 439 -8.18 -1.24 -20.67
C LEU A 439 -6.76 -1.06 -20.13
N ALA A 440 -6.30 -1.97 -19.26
CA ALA A 440 -4.95 -1.91 -18.69
C ALA A 440 -3.86 -1.90 -19.76
N SER A 441 -3.98 -2.78 -20.77
CA SER A 441 -3.04 -2.86 -21.88
C SER A 441 -3.07 -1.62 -22.78
N THR A 442 -4.18 -0.87 -22.78
CA THR A 442 -4.30 0.40 -23.49
C THR A 442 -3.65 1.53 -22.70
N LEU A 443 -3.89 1.60 -21.39
CA LEU A 443 -3.26 2.59 -20.51
C LEU A 443 -1.74 2.44 -20.43
N GLU A 444 -1.19 1.23 -20.60
CA GLU A 444 0.27 1.01 -20.65
C GLU A 444 0.94 1.58 -21.91
N ARG A 445 0.16 1.89 -22.96
CA ARG A 445 0.68 2.42 -24.24
C ARG A 445 0.55 3.94 -24.37
N LEU A 446 -0.21 4.56 -23.47
CA LEU A 446 -0.39 6.02 -23.36
C LEU A 446 0.69 6.57 -22.42
#